data_AF-A0A3D4CSI7-F1
#
_entry.id   AF-A0A3D4CSI7-F1
#
_cell.length_a   1.000
_cell.length_b   1.000
_cell.length_c   1.000
_cell.angle_alpha   90.00
_cell.angle_beta   90.00
_cell.angle_gamma   90.00
#
_symmetry.space_group_name_H-M   'P 1'
#
loop_
_entity.id
_entity.type
_entity.pdbx_description
1 polymer ?
#
loop_
_entity_poly.entity_id
_entity_poly.type
_entity_poly.pdbx_seq_one_letter_code
_entity_poly.pdbx_strand_id
1 'polypeptide(L)'
;YQRMISERSQIADRFRSEGAGEAAKILGKMEKELNTIESEAYKQVQTIMGEADAQATEIYASAYNQSPEAAEFYEFSKTMELYPEMIGGKSTVVLSTDSDLFKYLKGMKIQDSEEEE
;
A
#
# COMPACT_ATOMS: atom_id res chain seq x y z
N TYR A 1 16.05 -10.09 -68.42
CA TYR A 1 14.95 -10.55 -67.54
C TYR A 1 15.36 -10.60 -66.07
N GLN A 2 16.42 -11.36 -65.70
CA GLN A 2 16.90 -11.46 -64.31
C GLN A 2 17.23 -10.13 -63.63
N ARG A 3 17.80 -9.17 -64.37
CA ARG A 3 18.13 -7.83 -63.85
C ARG A 3 16.90 -7.06 -63.32
N MET A 4 15.79 -7.10 -64.06
CA MET A 4 14.54 -6.44 -63.64
C MET A 4 13.93 -7.11 -62.39
N ILE A 5 14.06 -8.43 -62.26
CA ILE A 5 13.61 -9.16 -61.07
C ILE A 5 14.45 -8.76 -59.85
N SER A 6 15.77 -8.70 -60.00
CA SER A 6 16.68 -8.30 -58.93
C SER A 6 16.41 -6.86 -58.47
N GLU A 7 16.20 -5.93 -59.40
CA GLU A 7 15.88 -4.53 -59.08
C GLU A 7 14.55 -4.41 -58.34
N ARG A 8 13.51 -5.14 -58.78
CA ARG A 8 12.22 -5.20 -58.06
C ARG A 8 12.34 -5.83 -56.68
N SER A 9 13.13 -6.90 -56.53
CA SER A 9 13.38 -7.51 -55.23
C SER A 9 14.05 -6.52 -54.28
N GLN A 10 15.10 -5.83 -54.75
CA GLN A 10 15.83 -4.86 -53.95
C GLN A 10 14.94 -3.68 -53.50
N ILE A 11 14.05 -3.20 -54.37
CA ILE A 11 13.08 -2.16 -54.03
C ILE A 11 12.09 -2.68 -52.96
N ALA A 12 11.57 -3.90 -53.11
CA ALA A 12 10.66 -4.50 -52.13
C ALA A 12 11.33 -4.74 -50.77
N ASP A 13 12.59 -5.17 -50.77
CA ASP A 13 13.38 -5.38 -49.55
C ASP A 13 13.68 -4.06 -48.83
N ARG A 14 13.96 -2.99 -49.58
CA ARG A 14 14.09 -1.63 -49.03
C ARG A 14 12.80 -1.17 -48.35
N PHE A 15 11.65 -1.27 -49.02
CA PHE A 15 10.36 -0.89 -48.43
C PHE A 15 10.00 -1.72 -47.19
N ARG A 16 10.28 -3.03 -47.21
CA ARG A 16 10.10 -3.89 -46.03
C ARG A 16 10.99 -3.45 -44.86
N SER A 17 12.23 -3.10 -45.13
CA SER A 17 13.19 -2.65 -44.11
C SER A 17 12.80 -1.29 -43.52
N GLU A 18 12.38 -0.35 -44.37
CA GLU A 18 11.89 0.97 -43.94
C GLU A 18 10.61 0.83 -43.09
N GLY A 19 9.66 0.00 -43.53
CA GLY A 19 8.44 -0.28 -42.77
C GLY A 19 8.72 -0.92 -41.42
N ALA A 20 9.64 -1.88 -41.35
CA ALA A 20 10.07 -2.48 -40.09
C ALA A 20 10.74 -1.47 -39.17
N GLY A 21 11.55 -0.56 -39.72
CA GLY A 21 12.21 0.51 -38.96
C GLY A 21 11.21 1.49 -38.34
N GLU A 22 10.26 1.98 -39.12
CA GLU A 22 9.22 2.88 -38.60
C GLU A 22 8.30 2.17 -37.60
N ALA A 23 7.94 0.90 -37.83
CA ALA A 23 7.18 0.12 -36.86
C ALA A 23 7.92 -0.02 -35.52
N ALA A 24 9.21 -0.37 -35.55
CA ALA A 24 10.04 -0.46 -34.35
C ALA A 24 10.15 0.87 -33.61
N LYS A 25 10.25 1.99 -34.35
CA LYS A 25 10.29 3.33 -33.78
C LYS A 25 8.97 3.72 -33.10
N ILE A 26 7.84 3.41 -33.73
CA ILE A 26 6.50 3.65 -33.16
C ILE A 26 6.33 2.83 -31.88
N LEU A 27 6.69 1.55 -31.92
CA LEU A 27 6.61 0.65 -30.75
C LEU A 27 7.48 1.16 -29.59
N GLY A 28 8.74 1.51 -29.87
CA GLY A 28 9.64 2.03 -28.84
C GLY A 28 9.17 3.36 -28.25
N LYS A 29 8.55 4.23 -29.06
CA LYS A 29 7.93 5.47 -28.57
C LYS A 29 6.72 5.17 -27.68
N MET A 30 5.84 4.28 -28.10
CA MET A 30 4.65 3.88 -27.36
C MET A 30 5.03 3.28 -26.00
N GLU A 31 6.01 2.37 -25.96
CA GLU A 31 6.48 1.75 -24.71
C GLU A 31 7.08 2.79 -23.76
N LYS A 32 7.88 3.73 -24.28
CA LYS A 32 8.42 4.82 -23.49
C LYS A 32 7.33 5.72 -22.91
N GLU A 33 6.32 6.07 -23.71
CA GLU A 33 5.19 6.90 -23.26
C GLU A 33 4.38 6.18 -22.19
N LEU A 34 4.09 4.90 -22.37
CA LEU A 34 3.40 4.07 -21.37
C LEU A 34 4.15 4.03 -20.05
N ASN A 35 5.46 3.74 -20.08
CA ASN A 35 6.29 3.70 -18.88
C ASN A 35 6.34 5.07 -18.18
N THR A 36 6.36 6.16 -18.94
CA THR A 36 6.33 7.52 -18.39
C THR A 36 5.01 7.78 -17.66
N ILE A 37 3.88 7.48 -18.31
CA ILE A 37 2.54 7.68 -17.74
C ILE A 37 2.37 6.89 -16.45
N GLU A 38 2.75 5.61 -16.46
CA GLU A 38 2.65 4.74 -15.27
C GLU A 38 3.54 5.25 -14.13
N SER A 39 4.77 5.66 -14.43
CA SER A 39 5.70 6.19 -13.44
C SER A 39 5.22 7.50 -12.83
N GLU A 40 4.67 8.40 -13.65
CA GLU A 40 4.10 9.67 -13.19
C GLU A 40 2.85 9.45 -12.33
N ALA A 41 1.95 8.56 -12.76
CA ALA A 41 0.76 8.20 -11.98
C ALA A 41 1.16 7.59 -10.63
N TYR A 42 2.11 6.66 -10.63
CA TYR A 42 2.61 6.05 -9.39
C TYR A 42 3.23 7.09 -8.45
N LYS A 43 4.06 7.99 -8.98
CA LYS A 43 4.63 9.09 -8.21
C LYS A 43 3.55 9.97 -7.58
N GLN A 44 2.54 10.36 -8.36
CA GLN A 44 1.43 11.18 -7.85
C GLN A 44 0.67 10.50 -6.73
N VAL A 45 0.35 9.21 -6.89
CA VAL A 45 -0.31 8.41 -5.84
C VAL A 45 0.52 8.38 -4.56
N GLN A 46 1.83 8.11 -4.66
CA GLN A 46 2.72 8.09 -3.51
C GLN A 46 2.84 9.46 -2.83
N THR A 47 2.89 10.55 -3.60
CA THR A 47 2.90 11.90 -3.05
C THR A 47 1.61 12.21 -2.30
N ILE A 48 0.44 11.92 -2.88
CA ILE A 48 -0.86 12.16 -2.25
C ILE A 48 -0.98 11.33 -0.96
N MET A 49 -0.60 10.06 -0.98
CA MET A 49 -0.63 9.22 0.23
C MET A 49 0.32 9.76 1.30
N GLY A 50 1.54 10.15 0.93
CA GLY A 50 2.50 10.73 1.88
C GLY A 50 2.01 12.04 2.50
N GLU A 51 1.39 12.92 1.71
CA GLU A 51 0.78 14.16 2.20
C GLU A 51 -0.42 13.88 3.12
N ALA A 52 -1.28 12.93 2.75
CA ALA A 52 -2.43 12.54 3.55
C ALA A 52 -2.00 11.91 4.89
N ASP A 53 -1.01 11.03 4.88
CA ASP A 53 -0.46 10.40 6.09
C ASP A 53 0.20 11.43 7.00
N ALA A 54 0.92 12.40 6.43
CA ALA A 54 1.51 13.50 7.18
C ALA A 54 0.42 14.37 7.84
N GLN A 55 -0.62 14.75 7.10
CA GLN A 55 -1.75 15.52 7.62
C GLN A 55 -2.51 14.75 8.70
N ALA A 56 -2.79 13.47 8.48
CA ALA A 56 -3.44 12.62 9.46
C ALA A 56 -2.61 12.55 10.75
N THR A 57 -1.30 12.31 10.62
CA THR A 57 -0.37 12.27 11.76
C THR A 57 -0.33 13.62 12.50
N GLU A 58 -0.33 14.74 11.79
CA GLU A 58 -0.36 16.07 12.39
C GLU A 58 -1.68 16.35 13.14
N ILE A 59 -2.82 15.98 12.55
CA ILE A 59 -4.14 16.09 13.19
C ILE A 59 -4.19 15.22 14.45
N TYR A 60 -3.71 13.97 14.37
CA TYR A 60 -3.66 13.09 15.53
C TYR A 60 -2.73 13.66 16.60
N ALA A 61 -1.51 14.04 16.25
CA ALA A 61 -0.56 14.62 17.21
C ALA A 61 -1.11 15.90 17.85
N SER A 62 -1.77 16.78 17.10
CA SER A 62 -2.36 18.00 17.63
C SER A 62 -3.59 17.74 18.51
N ALA A 63 -4.43 16.76 18.16
CA ALA A 63 -5.59 16.37 18.97
C ALA A 63 -5.15 15.71 20.30
N TYR A 64 -4.13 14.85 20.26
CA TYR A 64 -3.69 14.10 21.44
C TYR A 64 -2.74 14.87 22.36
N ASN A 65 -2.02 15.88 21.85
CA ASN A 65 -1.18 16.74 22.69
C ASN A 65 -1.97 17.87 23.39
N GLN A 66 -3.30 17.97 23.21
CA GLN A 66 -4.10 19.01 23.86
C GLN A 66 -4.24 18.82 25.37
N SER A 67 -4.31 17.58 25.85
CA SER A 67 -4.34 17.31 27.29
C SER A 67 -3.82 15.91 27.62
N PRO A 68 -3.22 15.70 28.80
CA PRO A 68 -2.79 14.37 29.26
C PRO A 68 -3.94 13.34 29.25
N GLU A 69 -5.15 13.78 29.56
CA GLU A 69 -6.35 12.93 29.59
C GLU A 69 -6.78 12.48 28.19
N ALA A 70 -6.53 13.29 27.15
CA ALA A 70 -6.82 12.92 25.76
C ALA A 70 -5.87 11.82 25.25
N ALA A 71 -4.60 11.85 25.68
CA ALA A 71 -3.63 10.81 25.37
C ALA A 71 -4.00 9.46 26.04
N GLU A 72 -4.40 9.49 27.31
CA GLU A 72 -4.86 8.28 28.03
C GLU A 72 -6.14 7.68 27.43
N PHE A 73 -7.08 8.54 27.00
CA PHE A 73 -8.32 8.09 26.34
C PHE A 73 -8.07 7.45 24.97
N TYR A 74 -7.08 7.96 24.21
CA TYR A 74 -6.69 7.35 22.95
C TYR A 74 -6.02 5.99 23.14
N GLU A 75 -5.08 5.87 24.07
CA GLU A 75 -4.44 4.61 24.44
C GLU A 75 -5.52 3.56 24.79
N PHE A 76 -6.50 3.96 25.60
CA PHE A 76 -7.63 3.11 25.96
C PHE A 76 -8.50 2.71 24.75
N SER A 77 -8.98 3.68 23.96
CA SER A 77 -9.90 3.42 22.84
C SER A 77 -9.25 2.58 21.73
N LYS A 78 -7.97 2.84 21.42
CA LYS A 78 -7.23 2.03 20.44
C LYS A 78 -6.99 0.61 20.95
N THR A 79 -6.71 0.45 22.25
CA THR A 79 -6.58 -0.86 22.87
C THR A 79 -7.91 -1.65 22.81
N MET A 80 -9.05 -1.00 23.04
CA MET A 80 -10.38 -1.63 22.92
C MET A 80 -10.73 -2.02 21.47
N GLU A 81 -10.34 -1.24 20.46
CA GLU A 81 -10.50 -1.61 19.04
C GLU A 81 -9.66 -2.82 18.64
N LEU A 82 -8.45 -2.95 19.18
CA LEU A 82 -7.52 -4.02 18.84
C LEU A 82 -7.89 -5.36 19.49
N TYR A 83 -8.63 -5.35 20.60
CA TYR A 83 -9.03 -6.57 21.31
C TYR A 83 -9.87 -7.54 20.43
N PRO A 84 -10.96 -7.11 19.75
CA PRO A 84 -11.70 -7.97 18.84
C PRO A 84 -10.86 -8.51 17.66
N GLU A 85 -9.98 -7.70 17.08
CA GLU A 85 -9.12 -8.13 15.96
C GLU A 85 -8.14 -9.23 16.37
N MET A 86 -7.60 -9.12 17.59
CA MET A 86 -6.62 -10.08 18.12
C MET A 86 -7.29 -11.36 18.65
N ILE A 87 -8.50 -11.26 19.20
CA ILE A 87 -9.22 -12.37 19.86
C ILE A 87 -10.18 -13.10 18.89
N GLY A 88 -10.56 -12.48 17.77
CA GLY A 88 -11.54 -13.02 16.82
C GLY A 88 -11.07 -14.22 15.96
N GLY A 89 -9.78 -14.58 15.99
CA GLY A 89 -9.23 -15.74 15.29
C GLY A 89 -9.15 -16.99 16.16
N LYS A 90 -8.98 -18.18 15.54
CA LYS A 90 -8.54 -19.44 16.21
C LYS A 90 -7.08 -19.35 16.70
N SER A 91 -6.68 -18.20 17.21
CA SER A 91 -5.31 -17.82 17.54
C SER A 91 -5.16 -17.91 19.05
N THR A 92 -4.40 -18.88 19.55
CA THR A 92 -3.96 -18.86 20.94
C THR A 92 -2.88 -17.80 21.08
N VAL A 93 -3.28 -16.62 21.56
CA VAL A 93 -2.38 -15.49 21.80
C VAL A 93 -1.64 -15.72 23.12
N VAL A 94 -0.37 -16.11 23.05
CA VAL A 94 0.52 -16.23 24.22
C VAL A 94 1.24 -14.90 24.41
N LEU A 95 0.72 -14.06 25.30
CA LEU A 95 1.31 -12.77 25.68
C LEU A 95 1.78 -12.83 27.14
N SER A 96 2.92 -12.21 27.44
CA SER A 96 3.41 -12.10 28.81
C SER A 96 2.54 -11.14 29.62
N THR A 97 2.41 -11.42 30.93
CA THR A 97 1.61 -10.65 31.91
C THR A 97 2.09 -9.20 32.16
N ASP A 98 3.20 -8.81 31.52
CA ASP A 98 3.82 -7.48 31.57
C ASP A 98 3.62 -6.69 30.28
N SER A 99 2.82 -7.19 29.32
CA SER A 99 2.47 -6.46 28.12
C SER A 99 1.51 -5.30 28.43
N ASP A 100 1.81 -4.09 27.93
CA ASP A 100 0.94 -2.90 28.03
C ASP A 100 -0.48 -3.16 27.51
N LEU A 101 -0.62 -4.14 26.61
CA LEU A 101 -1.90 -4.60 26.08
C LEU A 101 -2.86 -5.15 27.15
N PHE A 102 -2.35 -5.66 28.28
CA PHE A 102 -3.16 -6.19 29.39
C PHE A 102 -3.40 -5.16 30.50
N LYS A 103 -2.86 -3.93 30.41
CA LYS A 103 -2.99 -2.88 31.45
C LYS A 103 -4.45 -2.65 31.86
N TYR A 104 -5.38 -2.63 30.90
CA TYR A 104 -6.81 -2.43 31.14
C TYR A 104 -7.58 -3.72 31.47
N LEU A 105 -7.05 -4.90 31.13
CA LEU A 105 -7.64 -6.21 31.46
C LEU A 105 -7.28 -6.67 32.88
N LYS A 106 -6.08 -6.33 33.38
CA LYS A 106 -5.54 -6.71 34.70
C LYS A 106 -6.34 -6.14 35.88
N GLY A 107 -7.15 -5.10 35.63
CA GLY A 107 -8.04 -4.49 36.61
C GLY A 107 -9.40 -5.17 36.76
N MET A 108 -9.80 -6.05 35.83
CA MET A 108 -10.98 -6.87 36.01
C MET A 108 -10.64 -8.01 36.97
N LYS A 109 -10.83 -7.78 38.27
CA LYS A 109 -11.06 -8.89 39.20
C LYS A 109 -12.29 -9.62 38.68
N ILE A 110 -12.08 -10.77 38.05
CA ILE A 110 -13.12 -11.77 37.87
C ILE A 110 -13.56 -12.10 39.30
N GLN A 111 -14.72 -11.59 39.67
CA GLN A 111 -15.35 -11.95 40.92
C GLN A 111 -15.88 -13.36 40.68
N ASP A 112 -15.06 -14.36 40.99
CA ASP A 112 -15.51 -15.73 41.07
C ASP A 112 -16.65 -15.74 42.07
N SER A 113 -17.88 -15.89 41.56
CA SER A 113 -19.01 -16.29 42.37
C SER A 113 -18.74 -17.72 42.79
N GLU A 114 -18.16 -17.87 43.98
CA GLU A 114 -18.27 -19.10 44.76
C GLU A 114 -19.77 -19.42 44.89
N GLU A 115 -20.26 -20.33 44.05
CA GLU A 115 -21.48 -21.08 44.33
C GLU A 115 -21.11 -22.10 45.42
N GLU A 116 -21.32 -21.70 46.68
CA GLU A 116 -21.58 -22.66 47.75
C GLU A 116 -22.96 -23.29 47.52
N GLU A 117 -22.98 -24.59 47.17
CA GLU A 117 -23.70 -25.67 47.88
C GLU A 117 -23.38 -27.07 47.30
#